data_AF-A0A849DQL0-F1
#
_entry.id   AF-A0A849DQL0-F1
#
_cell.length_a   1.000
_cell.length_b   1.000
_cell.length_c   1.000
_cell.angle_alpha   90.00
_cell.angle_beta   90.00
_cell.angle_gamma   90.00
#
_symmetry.space_group_name_H-M   'P 1'
#
loop_
_entity.id
_entity.type
_entity.pdbx_description
1 polymer ?
#
loop_
_entity_poly.entity_id
_entity_poly.type
_entity_poly.pdbx_seq_one_letter_code
_entity_poly.pdbx_strand_id
1 'polypeptide(L)'
;MIWAGGKAMGSLDEARAAAATFRQQLEQNITQLQSAGQGVISSQQGLRGRIGSTNQPKMLEAEARCQDARQKIAEAIQSVTAAREAAGHFSAALR
;
A
#
# COMPACT_ATOMS: atom_id res chain seq x y z
N MET A 1 -2.39 -47.81 -10.40
CA MET A 1 -3.34 -47.20 -9.46
C MET A 1 -2.61 -46.10 -8.70
N ILE A 2 -2.95 -44.85 -9.03
CA ILE A 2 -2.82 -43.59 -8.27
C ILE A 2 -1.60 -43.40 -7.34
N TRP A 3 -0.56 -42.72 -7.84
CA TRP A 3 0.44 -42.02 -7.01
C TRP A 3 0.82 -40.67 -7.66
N ALA A 4 -0.17 -39.82 -7.90
CA ALA A 4 0.03 -38.42 -8.32
C ALA A 4 -0.65 -37.40 -7.39
N GLY A 5 -1.45 -37.87 -6.41
CA GLY A 5 -2.25 -37.00 -5.54
C GLY A 5 -1.44 -36.24 -4.48
N GLY A 6 -0.35 -36.81 -3.95
CA GLY A 6 0.39 -36.22 -2.82
C GLY A 6 1.23 -34.98 -3.17
N LYS A 7 1.86 -34.95 -4.36
CA LYS A 7 2.67 -33.79 -4.79
C LYS A 7 1.82 -32.58 -5.18
N ALA A 8 0.66 -32.82 -5.80
CA ALA A 8 -0.27 -31.76 -6.17
C ALA A 8 -0.94 -31.11 -4.95
N MET A 9 -1.28 -31.90 -3.92
CA MET A 9 -1.86 -31.39 -2.66
C MET A 9 -0.85 -30.55 -1.88
N GLY A 10 0.41 -31.02 -1.75
CA GLY A 10 1.48 -30.25 -1.10
C GLY A 10 1.72 -28.89 -1.77
N SER A 11 1.75 -28.86 -3.11
CA SER A 11 1.91 -27.59 -3.84
C SER A 11 0.69 -26.66 -3.71
N LEU A 12 -0.51 -27.19 -3.52
CA LEU A 12 -1.73 -26.40 -3.32
C LEU A 12 -1.78 -25.80 -1.91
N ASP A 13 -1.43 -26.56 -0.88
CA ASP A 13 -1.34 -26.06 0.49
C ASP A 13 -0.20 -25.04 0.65
N GLU A 14 0.96 -25.25 0.01
CA GLU A 14 2.04 -24.27 -0.06
C GLU A 14 1.61 -22.99 -0.78
N ALA A 15 0.90 -23.10 -1.91
CA ALA A 15 0.37 -21.95 -2.63
C ALA A 15 -0.66 -21.18 -1.79
N ARG A 16 -1.50 -21.87 -1.00
CA ARG A 16 -2.45 -21.25 -0.06
C ARG A 16 -1.74 -20.51 1.07
N ALA A 17 -0.73 -21.13 1.68
CA ALA A 17 0.07 -20.51 2.74
C ALA A 17 0.84 -19.27 2.24
N ALA A 18 1.40 -19.34 1.03
CA ALA A 18 2.06 -18.21 0.37
C ALA A 18 1.08 -17.08 0.07
N ALA A 19 -0.11 -17.39 -0.48
CA ALA A 19 -1.15 -16.39 -0.75
C ALA A 19 -1.66 -15.70 0.52
N ALA A 20 -1.82 -16.46 1.62
CA ALA A 20 -2.22 -15.91 2.92
C ALA A 20 -1.16 -14.93 3.48
N THR A 21 0.11 -15.33 3.45
CA THR A 21 1.24 -14.49 3.87
C THR A 21 1.34 -13.23 3.02
N PHE A 22 1.23 -13.36 1.70
CA PHE A 22 1.28 -12.23 0.77
C PHE A 22 0.14 -11.23 1.02
N ARG A 23 -1.08 -11.71 1.26
CA ARG A 23 -2.22 -10.86 1.62
C ARG A 23 -1.98 -10.09 2.92
N GLN A 24 -1.41 -10.74 3.93
CA GLN A 24 -1.08 -10.10 5.19
C GLN A 24 -0.01 -9.00 5.02
N GLN A 25 1.00 -9.24 4.18
CA GLN A 25 2.01 -8.24 3.84
C GLN A 25 1.40 -7.02 3.12
N LEU A 26 0.47 -7.26 2.19
CA LEU A 26 -0.23 -6.16 1.51
C LEU A 26 -1.07 -5.31 2.47
N GLU A 27 -1.76 -5.93 3.44
CA GLU A 27 -2.52 -5.20 4.46
C GLU A 27 -1.61 -4.37 5.37
N GLN A 28 -0.45 -4.89 5.75
CA GLN A 28 0.57 -4.13 6.48
C GLN A 28 1.10 -2.95 5.67
N ASN A 29 1.41 -3.15 4.38
CA ASN A 29 1.88 -2.09 3.50
C ASN A 29 0.84 -0.96 3.34
N ILE A 30 -0.45 -1.30 3.19
CA ILE A 30 -1.53 -0.30 3.13
C ILE A 30 -1.55 0.53 4.42
N THR A 31 -1.48 -0.13 5.58
CA THR A 31 -1.51 0.53 6.90
C THR A 31 -0.32 1.49 7.07
N GLN A 32 0.88 1.06 6.65
CA GLN A 32 2.08 1.90 6.68
C GLN A 32 1.97 3.11 5.75
N LEU A 33 1.47 2.92 4.52
CA LEU A 33 1.26 4.02 3.56
C LEU A 33 0.21 5.01 4.05
N GLN A 34 -0.89 4.54 4.66
CA GLN A 34 -1.90 5.40 5.28
C GLN A 34 -1.32 6.26 6.40
N SER A 35 -0.48 5.65 7.25
CA SER A 35 0.20 6.35 8.35
C SER A 35 1.18 7.40 7.82
N ALA A 36 1.96 7.07 6.78
CA ALA A 36 2.83 8.02 6.09
C ALA A 36 2.03 9.17 5.47
N GLY A 37 0.88 8.88 4.85
CA GLY A 37 -0.02 9.88 4.27
C GLY A 37 -0.56 10.86 5.31
N GLN A 38 -0.97 10.39 6.49
CA GLN A 38 -1.38 11.26 7.60
C GLN A 38 -0.26 12.17 8.08
N GLY A 39 0.98 11.66 8.14
CA GLY A 39 2.16 12.46 8.47
C GLY A 39 2.36 13.61 7.48
N VAL A 40 2.29 13.32 6.18
CA VAL A 40 2.42 14.33 5.11
C VAL A 40 1.29 15.37 5.19
N ILE A 41 0.04 14.95 5.44
CA ILE A 41 -1.10 15.87 5.61
C ILE A 41 -0.85 16.83 6.79
N SER A 42 -0.38 16.30 7.91
CA SER A 42 -0.10 17.09 9.12
C SER A 42 1.02 18.11 8.86
N SER A 43 2.10 17.68 8.20
CA SER A 43 3.19 18.58 7.78
C SER A 43 2.72 19.66 6.80
N GLN A 44 1.86 19.30 5.84
CA GLN A 44 1.31 20.24 4.87
C GLN A 44 0.43 21.30 5.54
N GLN A 45 -0.40 20.92 6.52
CA GLN A 45 -1.22 21.86 7.29
C GLN A 45 -0.34 22.84 8.09
N GLY A 46 0.72 22.34 8.73
CA GLY A 46 1.69 23.18 9.44
C GLY A 46 2.42 24.15 8.51
N LEU A 47 2.80 23.70 7.30
CA LEU A 47 3.41 24.56 6.29
C LEU A 47 2.44 25.66 5.81
N ARG A 48 1.19 25.30 5.47
CA ARG A 48 0.17 26.27 5.02
C ARG A 48 -0.10 27.35 6.05
N GLY A 49 -0.22 26.99 7.33
CA GLY A 49 -0.41 27.97 8.41
C GLY A 49 0.73 28.98 8.52
N ARG A 50 1.96 28.58 8.16
CA ARG A 50 3.14 29.47 8.16
C ARG A 50 3.29 30.25 6.86
N ILE A 51 2.91 29.68 5.72
CA ILE A 51 2.93 30.36 4.41
C ILE A 51 2.00 31.56 4.42
N GLY A 52 0.77 31.40 4.95
CA GLY A 52 -0.21 32.49 5.05
C GLY A 52 0.28 33.71 5.84
N SER A 53 1.31 33.53 6.68
CA SER A 53 1.87 34.58 7.54
C SER A 53 3.13 35.24 6.99
N THR A 54 3.87 34.57 6.09
CA THR A 54 5.25 35.00 5.74
C THR A 54 5.56 34.98 4.25
N ASN A 55 4.75 34.31 3.40
CA ASN A 55 4.90 34.24 1.94
C ASN A 55 6.33 33.95 1.43
N GLN A 56 7.09 33.13 2.15
CA GLN A 56 8.47 32.81 1.79
C GLN A 56 8.53 31.77 0.64
N PRO A 57 9.32 32.00 -0.42
CA PRO A 57 9.38 31.11 -1.58
C PRO A 57 9.84 29.67 -1.23
N LYS A 58 10.73 29.51 -0.26
CA LYS A 58 11.15 28.18 0.24
C LYS A 58 10.00 27.38 0.87
N MET A 59 9.02 28.06 1.44
CA MET A 59 7.86 27.41 2.05
C MET A 59 6.83 26.98 0.99
N LEU A 60 6.65 27.79 -0.06
CA LEU A 60 5.85 27.39 -1.23
C LEU A 60 6.43 26.16 -1.92
N GLU A 61 7.76 26.09 -2.07
CA GLU A 61 8.45 24.91 -2.59
C GLU A 61 8.24 23.68 -1.67
N ALA A 62 8.32 23.86 -0.36
CA ALA A 62 8.03 22.80 0.60
C ALA A 62 6.57 22.32 0.53
N GLU A 63 5.61 23.22 0.34
CA GLU A 63 4.20 22.85 0.13
C GLU A 63 4.02 22.04 -1.15
N ALA A 64 4.65 22.45 -2.26
CA ALA A 64 4.61 21.72 -3.52
C ALA A 64 5.19 20.31 -3.37
N ARG A 65 6.30 20.15 -2.65
CA ARG A 65 6.89 18.84 -2.32
C ARG A 65 5.97 17.98 -1.46
N CYS A 66 5.27 18.57 -0.48
CA CYS A 66 4.27 17.83 0.31
C CYS A 66 3.07 17.39 -0.54
N GLN A 67 2.63 18.22 -1.49
CA GLN A 67 1.57 17.86 -2.42
C GLN A 67 1.99 16.68 -3.33
N ASP A 68 3.19 16.74 -3.91
CA ASP A 68 3.75 15.65 -4.72
C ASP A 68 3.90 14.35 -3.91
N ALA A 69 4.44 14.42 -2.69
CA ALA A 69 4.56 13.27 -1.80
C ALA A 69 3.18 12.66 -1.48
N ARG A 70 2.17 13.49 -1.23
CA ARG A 70 0.80 13.03 -0.99
C ARG A 70 0.19 12.34 -2.20
N GLN A 71 0.42 12.87 -3.40
CA GLN A 71 -0.03 12.26 -4.66
C GLN A 71 0.58 10.87 -4.83
N LYS A 72 1.91 10.75 -4.66
CA LYS A 72 2.63 9.47 -4.76
C LYS A 72 2.18 8.45 -3.72
N ILE A 73 1.89 8.88 -2.49
CA ILE A 73 1.34 7.99 -1.46
C ILE A 73 -0.06 7.50 -1.85
N ALA A 74 -0.91 8.38 -2.39
CA ALA A 74 -2.24 7.99 -2.85
C ALA A 74 -2.18 6.96 -3.99
N GLU A 75 -1.30 7.17 -4.97
CA GLU A 75 -1.05 6.22 -6.07
C GLU A 75 -0.52 4.87 -5.54
N ALA A 76 0.41 4.89 -4.58
CA ALA A 76 0.92 3.69 -3.94
C ALA A 76 -0.19 2.91 -3.21
N ILE A 77 -1.05 3.60 -2.46
CA ILE A 77 -2.20 2.98 -1.77
C ILE A 77 -3.14 2.32 -2.80
N GLN A 78 -3.46 3.01 -3.90
CA GLN A 78 -4.30 2.46 -4.96
C GLN A 78 -3.69 1.20 -5.58
N SER A 79 -2.40 1.25 -5.91
CA SER A 79 -1.66 0.13 -6.50
C SER A 79 -1.64 -1.10 -5.56
N VAL A 80 -1.34 -0.90 -4.28
CA VAL A 80 -1.31 -2.00 -3.28
C VAL A 80 -2.71 -2.54 -3.00
N THR A 81 -3.74 -1.69 -3.05
CA THR A 81 -5.15 -2.12 -2.92
C THR A 81 -5.56 -3.01 -4.11
N ALA A 82 -5.23 -2.61 -5.33
CA ALA A 82 -5.48 -3.42 -6.53
C ALA A 82 -4.73 -4.76 -6.47
N ALA A 83 -3.47 -4.77 -6.00
CA ALA A 83 -2.71 -6.00 -5.79
C ALA A 83 -3.37 -6.91 -4.75
N ARG A 84 -3.95 -6.35 -3.68
CA ARG A 84 -4.69 -7.10 -2.65
C ARG A 84 -5.96 -7.74 -3.22
N GLU A 85 -6.70 -7.02 -4.06
CA GLU A 85 -7.88 -7.55 -4.73
C GLU A 85 -7.51 -8.69 -5.70
N ALA A 86 -6.47 -8.50 -6.52
CA ALA A 86 -5.95 -9.53 -7.42
C ALA A 86 -5.50 -10.80 -6.65
N ALA A 87 -4.80 -10.62 -5.53
CA ALA A 87 -4.42 -11.72 -4.65
C ALA A 87 -5.65 -12.43 -4.05
N GLY A 88 -6.70 -11.68 -3.72
CA GLY A 88 -7.99 -12.22 -3.29
C GLY A 88 -8.62 -13.13 -4.36
N HIS A 89 -8.67 -12.66 -5.62
CA HIS A 89 -9.16 -13.45 -6.74
C HIS A 89 -8.35 -14.73 -6.99
N PHE A 90 -7.02 -14.64 -6.92
CA PHE A 90 -6.14 -15.81 -7.04
C PHE A 90 -6.41 -16.83 -5.92
N SER A 91 -6.54 -16.38 -4.67
CA SER A 91 -6.86 -17.25 -3.54
C SER A 91 -8.23 -17.92 -3.66
N ALA A 92 -9.21 -17.23 -4.26
CA ALA A 92 -10.53 -17.79 -4.52
C ALA A 92 -10.53 -18.82 -5.64
N ALA A 93 -9.68 -18.65 -6.67
CA ALA A 93 -9.48 -19.62 -7.74
C ALA A 93 -8.75 -20.90 -7.30
N LEU A 94 -8.03 -20.85 -6.16
CA LEU A 94 -7.37 -21.99 -5.53
C LEU A 94 -8.27 -22.80 -4.57
N ARG A 95 -9.54 -22.41 -4.40
CA ARG A 95 -10.55 -23.18 -3.64
C ARG A 95 -11.19 -24.25 -4.51
#